data_AF-A0AB73FX97-F1
#
_entry.id   AF-A0AB73FX97-F1
#
_cell.length_a   1.000
_cell.length_b   1.000
_cell.length_c   1.000
_cell.angle_alpha   90.00
_cell.angle_beta   90.00
_cell.angle_gamma   90.00
#
_symmetry.space_group_name_H-M   'P 1'
#
loop_
_entity.id
_entity.type
_entity.pdbx_description
1 polymer ?
#
loop_
_entity_poly.entity_id
_entity_poly.type
_entity_poly.pdbx_seq_one_letter_code
_entity_poly.pdbx_strand_id
1 'polypeptide(L)'
;MSGVSLGFPPATLAVFVALAAVAFVVDMLCHRSDKPVPLGKAVFWSIVWIAVSLGFAGYLYVAHGSEVASLFVTGYALEKVLSIDNLFVFMAIFAWFKIPDGMRHRVLYWGIVGAIVFRLVFVAIGTGLLALGPWVEIAFAAIIAWTAVMMLRSSGDDDKEEDYSMHIAYRLTHKLFPVWPRLWGNRFFVRRTEIEREPAEAESGALKLASKGALFATPLFLCLVVTEVSDVLFAFDSVPAVIAVSREPL
;
A
#
# COMPACT_ATOMS: atom_id res chain seq x y z
N MET A 1 37.67 0.74 -6.85
CA MET A 1 36.22 0.99 -6.96
C MET A 1 35.55 0.21 -5.84
N SER A 2 35.51 0.83 -4.66
CA SER A 2 34.86 0.27 -3.47
C SER A 2 33.36 0.33 -3.67
N GLY A 3 32.78 -0.79 -4.10
CA GLY A 3 31.33 -0.94 -4.20
C GLY A 3 30.69 -0.70 -2.84
N VAL A 4 29.60 0.06 -2.84
CA VAL A 4 28.71 0.21 -1.69
C VAL A 4 28.31 -1.20 -1.25
N SER A 5 28.92 -1.71 -0.18
CA SER A 5 28.49 -2.95 0.42
C SER A 5 27.22 -2.67 1.19
N LEU A 6 26.07 -2.81 0.53
CA LEU A 6 24.85 -3.22 1.22
C LEU A 6 25.26 -4.45 2.06
N GLY A 7 24.99 -4.48 3.36
CA GLY A 7 25.52 -5.41 4.37
C GLY A 7 25.36 -6.91 4.10
N PHE A 8 24.78 -7.31 2.95
CA PHE A 8 24.70 -8.68 2.45
C PHE A 8 25.64 -8.95 1.27
N PRO A 9 26.15 -10.19 1.11
CA PRO A 9 26.88 -10.59 -0.08
C PRO A 9 26.07 -10.33 -1.37
N PRO A 10 26.66 -9.77 -2.44
CA PRO A 10 25.94 -9.43 -3.66
C PRO A 10 25.16 -10.59 -4.28
N ALA A 11 25.65 -11.83 -4.08
CA ALA A 11 24.97 -13.04 -4.52
C ALA A 11 23.62 -13.25 -3.80
N THR A 12 23.56 -13.02 -2.48
CA THR A 12 22.33 -13.13 -1.69
C THR A 12 21.30 -12.08 -2.11
N LEU A 13 21.76 -10.85 -2.33
CA LEU A 13 20.91 -9.77 -2.83
C LEU A 13 20.36 -10.10 -4.22
N ALA A 14 21.20 -10.63 -5.12
CA ALA A 14 20.76 -11.05 -6.45
C ALA A 14 19.71 -12.17 -6.39
N VAL A 15 19.91 -13.17 -5.51
CA VAL A 15 18.92 -14.24 -5.27
C VAL A 15 17.60 -13.67 -4.75
N PHE A 16 17.65 -12.77 -3.76
CA PHE A 16 16.46 -12.12 -3.22
C PHE A 16 15.70 -11.32 -4.28
N VAL A 17 16.39 -10.45 -5.02
CA VAL A 17 15.77 -9.61 -6.07
C VAL A 17 15.20 -10.48 -7.19
N ALA A 18 15.91 -11.54 -7.61
CA ALA A 18 15.41 -12.47 -8.61
C ALA A 18 14.16 -13.21 -8.11
N LEU A 19 14.17 -13.71 -6.88
CA LEU A 19 13.02 -14.37 -6.26
C LEU A 19 11.82 -13.42 -6.19
N ALA A 20 12.02 -12.19 -5.72
CA ALA A 20 10.97 -11.18 -5.60
C ALA A 20 10.39 -10.79 -6.97
N ALA A 21 11.25 -10.60 -7.97
CA ALA A 21 10.82 -10.28 -9.33
C ALA A 21 10.02 -11.44 -9.95
N VAL A 22 10.47 -12.68 -9.79
CA VAL A 22 9.74 -13.87 -10.26
C VAL A 22 8.40 -13.99 -9.54
N ALA A 23 8.38 -13.84 -8.21
CA ALA A 23 7.15 -13.87 -7.42
C ALA A 23 6.14 -12.82 -7.91
N PHE A 24 6.59 -11.58 -8.10
CA PHE A 24 5.76 -10.49 -8.62
C PHE A 24 5.20 -10.77 -10.02
N VAL A 25 6.05 -11.28 -10.93
CA VAL A 25 5.63 -11.63 -12.29
C VAL A 25 4.62 -12.79 -12.28
N VAL A 26 4.86 -13.83 -11.48
CA VAL A 26 3.95 -14.97 -11.32
C VAL A 26 2.60 -14.50 -10.80
N ASP A 27 2.59 -13.66 -9.75
CA ASP A 27 1.35 -13.11 -9.20
C ASP A 27 0.55 -12.34 -10.25
N MET A 28 1.23 -11.45 -10.98
CA MET A 28 0.62 -10.62 -12.02
C MET A 28 0.06 -11.46 -13.19
N LEU A 29 0.74 -12.52 -13.59
CA LEU A 29 0.28 -13.40 -14.66
C LEU A 29 -0.89 -14.28 -14.23
N CYS A 30 -0.86 -14.82 -13.01
CA CYS A 30 -1.89 -15.71 -12.49
C CYS A 30 -3.18 -14.98 -12.11
N HIS A 31 -3.11 -13.71 -11.71
CA HIS A 31 -4.27 -12.93 -11.26
C HIS A 31 -4.81 -11.93 -12.30
N ARG A 32 -4.37 -11.99 -13.56
CA ARG A 32 -4.81 -11.08 -14.64
C ARG A 32 -6.31 -11.14 -15.00
N SER A 33 -7.06 -12.09 -14.45
CA SER A 33 -8.48 -12.29 -14.80
C SER A 33 -9.40 -11.56 -13.82
N ASP A 34 -10.36 -10.79 -14.35
CA ASP A 34 -11.37 -10.02 -13.58
C ASP A 34 -12.43 -10.90 -12.87
N LYS A 35 -12.15 -12.18 -12.63
CA LYS A 35 -13.07 -13.10 -11.97
C LYS A 35 -12.85 -13.08 -10.46
N PRO A 36 -13.93 -13.06 -9.65
CA PRO A 36 -13.79 -13.14 -8.20
C PRO A 36 -13.06 -14.43 -7.82
N VAL A 37 -12.02 -14.31 -6.99
CA VAL A 37 -11.21 -15.44 -6.52
C VAL A 37 -12.00 -16.16 -5.42
N PRO A 38 -12.38 -17.44 -5.61
CA PRO A 38 -13.05 -18.20 -4.56
C PRO A 38 -12.11 -18.41 -3.37
N LEU A 39 -12.67 -18.46 -2.15
CA LEU A 39 -11.90 -18.55 -0.90
C LEU A 39 -10.84 -19.66 -0.92
N GLY A 40 -11.17 -20.84 -1.43
CA GLY A 40 -10.22 -21.96 -1.51
C GLY A 40 -8.98 -21.64 -2.37
N LYS A 41 -9.16 -20.90 -3.47
CA LYS A 41 -8.01 -20.44 -4.29
C LYS A 41 -7.22 -19.35 -3.57
N ALA A 42 -7.87 -18.45 -2.85
CA ALA A 42 -7.20 -17.40 -2.09
C ALA A 42 -6.33 -17.99 -0.97
N VAL A 43 -6.84 -18.98 -0.23
CA VAL A 43 -6.09 -19.68 0.83
C VAL A 43 -4.89 -20.42 0.22
N PHE A 44 -5.08 -21.13 -0.90
CA PHE A 44 -3.99 -21.80 -1.59
C PHE A 44 -2.86 -20.83 -1.97
N TRP A 45 -3.20 -19.71 -2.61
CA TRP A 45 -2.21 -18.69 -2.97
C TRP A 45 -1.51 -18.10 -1.75
N SER A 46 -2.24 -17.85 -0.66
CA SER A 46 -1.64 -17.38 0.59
C SER A 46 -0.59 -18.37 1.14
N ILE A 47 -0.91 -19.67 1.15
CA ILE A 47 0.01 -20.72 1.59
C ILE A 47 1.23 -20.80 0.67
N VAL A 48 1.05 -20.72 -0.65
CA VAL A 48 2.15 -20.72 -1.62
C VAL A 48 3.13 -19.58 -1.34
N TRP A 49 2.62 -18.36 -1.14
CA TRP A 49 3.48 -17.21 -0.87
C TRP A 49 4.19 -17.29 0.48
N ILE A 50 3.53 -17.83 1.50
CA ILE A 50 4.17 -18.12 2.80
C ILE A 50 5.29 -19.16 2.62
N ALA A 51 5.03 -20.25 1.89
CA ALA A 51 6.01 -21.29 1.64
C ALA A 51 7.23 -20.78 0.87
N VAL A 52 7.04 -19.89 -0.12
CA VAL A 52 8.15 -19.24 -0.84
C VAL A 52 9.01 -18.40 0.12
N SER A 53 8.38 -17.61 0.99
CA SER A 53 9.11 -16.82 2.01
C SER A 53 9.88 -17.71 2.98
N LEU A 54 9.26 -18.77 3.50
CA LEU A 54 9.92 -19.73 4.38
C LEU A 54 11.03 -20.52 3.68
N GLY A 55 10.88 -20.81 2.39
CA GLY A 55 11.93 -21.40 1.56
C GLY A 55 13.15 -20.50 1.47
N PHE A 56 12.95 -19.19 1.30
CA PHE A 56 14.02 -18.21 1.33
C PHE A 56 14.65 -18.08 2.73
N ALA A 57 13.85 -18.14 3.81
CA ALA A 57 14.38 -18.21 5.17
C ALA A 57 15.27 -19.44 5.40
N GLY A 58 14.88 -20.60 4.84
CA GLY A 58 15.71 -21.81 4.85
C GLY A 58 17.03 -21.64 4.09
N TYR A 59 17.00 -20.95 2.95
CA TYR A 59 18.22 -20.57 2.23
C TYR A 59 19.12 -19.66 3.08
N LEU A 60 18.56 -18.64 3.74
CA LEU A 60 19.32 -17.78 4.66
C LEU A 60 19.92 -18.56 5.83
N TYR A 61 19.19 -19.55 6.36
CA TYR A 61 19.68 -20.39 7.45
C TYR A 61 20.95 -21.17 7.06
N VAL A 62 20.97 -21.74 5.85
CA VAL A 62 22.12 -22.49 5.35
C VAL A 62 23.27 -21.58 4.93
N ALA A 63 22.97 -20.41 4.34
CA ALA A 63 23.99 -19.51 3.78
C ALA A 63 24.61 -18.54 4.80
N HIS A 64 23.82 -18.07 5.78
CA HIS A 64 24.19 -17.01 6.72
C HIS A 64 23.94 -17.38 8.19
N GLY A 65 23.41 -18.57 8.47
CA GLY A 65 23.19 -19.08 9.82
C GLY A 65 21.83 -18.71 10.43
N SER A 66 21.61 -19.16 11.67
CA SER A 66 20.32 -19.07 12.35
C SER A 66 19.91 -17.65 12.76
N GLU A 67 20.88 -16.77 13.01
CA GLU A 67 20.64 -15.39 13.44
C GLU A 67 19.99 -14.58 12.32
N VAL A 68 20.61 -14.55 11.14
CA VAL A 68 20.07 -13.86 9.96
C VAL A 68 18.72 -14.44 9.53
N ALA A 69 18.55 -15.76 9.58
CA ALA A 69 17.28 -16.39 9.25
C ALA A 69 16.16 -16.02 10.24
N SER A 70 16.46 -15.93 11.54
CA SER A 70 15.47 -15.55 12.55
C SER A 70 15.08 -14.08 12.46
N LEU A 71 16.03 -13.18 12.16
CA LEU A 71 15.79 -11.78 11.83
C LEU A 71 14.84 -11.65 10.63
N PHE A 72 15.09 -12.38 9.54
CA PHE A 72 14.22 -12.41 8.37
C PHE A 72 12.81 -12.91 8.70
N VAL A 73 12.69 -14.04 9.41
CA VAL A 73 11.37 -14.60 9.78
C VAL A 73 10.61 -13.66 10.70
N THR A 74 11.29 -12.98 11.61
CA THR A 74 10.69 -12.00 12.53
C THR A 74 10.17 -10.79 11.76
N GLY A 75 11.00 -10.21 10.88
CA GLY A 75 10.58 -9.11 10.01
C GLY A 75 9.43 -9.51 9.08
N TYR A 76 9.50 -10.70 8.48
CA TYR A 76 8.44 -11.25 7.64
C TYR A 76 7.12 -11.42 8.41
N ALA A 77 7.17 -11.97 9.62
CA ALA A 77 5.99 -12.17 10.45
C ALA A 77 5.35 -10.83 10.85
N LEU A 78 6.17 -9.85 11.23
CA LEU A 78 5.73 -8.49 11.57
C LEU A 78 5.03 -7.83 10.37
N GLU A 79 5.66 -7.85 9.20
CA GLU A 79 5.07 -7.33 7.95
C GLU A 79 3.79 -8.08 7.56
N LYS A 80 3.73 -9.40 7.80
CA LYS A 80 2.54 -10.20 7.51
C LYS A 80 1.35 -9.83 8.41
N VAL A 81 1.59 -9.59 9.70
CA VAL A 81 0.56 -9.13 10.64
C VAL A 81 0.05 -7.75 10.23
N LEU A 82 0.94 -6.80 9.98
CA LEU A 82 0.56 -5.44 9.57
C LEU A 82 -0.19 -5.42 8.22
N SER A 83 0.10 -6.35 7.31
CA SER A 83 -0.62 -6.45 6.04
C SER A 83 -2.12 -6.81 6.20
N ILE A 84 -2.50 -7.49 7.29
CA ILE A 84 -3.90 -7.84 7.58
C ILE A 84 -4.68 -6.59 7.99
N ASP A 85 -4.09 -5.72 8.80
CA ASP A 85 -4.69 -4.44 9.19
C ASP A 85 -4.92 -3.54 7.96
N ASN A 86 -3.93 -3.48 7.06
CA ASN A 86 -4.05 -2.75 5.79
C ASN A 86 -5.21 -3.25 4.92
N LEU A 87 -5.46 -4.57 4.90
CA LEU A 87 -6.57 -5.15 4.14
C LEU A 87 -7.93 -4.65 4.64
N PHE A 88 -8.11 -4.55 5.97
CA PHE A 88 -9.36 -4.04 6.55
C PHE A 88 -9.62 -2.59 6.15
N VAL A 89 -8.58 -1.76 6.16
CA VAL A 89 -8.69 -0.35 5.75
C VAL A 89 -9.03 -0.25 4.27
N PHE A 90 -8.45 -1.10 3.41
CA PHE A 90 -8.81 -1.14 1.99
C PHE A 90 -10.26 -1.57 1.78
N MET A 91 -10.75 -2.56 2.54
CA MET A 91 -12.17 -2.95 2.48
C MET A 91 -13.10 -1.82 2.92
N ALA A 92 -12.74 -1.06 3.97
CA ALA A 92 -13.50 0.11 4.41
C ALA A 92 -13.53 1.21 3.33
N ILE A 93 -12.39 1.50 2.70
CA ILE A 93 -12.29 2.45 1.59
C ILE A 93 -13.16 2.00 0.41
N PHE A 94 -13.10 0.72 0.01
CA PHE A 94 -13.91 0.18 -1.08
C PHE A 94 -15.41 0.23 -0.77
N ALA A 95 -15.80 -0.04 0.48
CA ALA A 95 -17.18 0.08 0.93
C ALA A 95 -17.68 1.53 0.87
N TRP A 96 -16.86 2.48 1.34
CA TRP A 96 -17.18 3.91 1.32
C TRP A 96 -17.40 4.45 -0.11
N PHE A 97 -16.52 4.07 -1.05
CA PHE A 97 -16.67 4.42 -2.47
C PHE A 97 -17.67 3.54 -3.23
N LYS A 98 -18.29 2.54 -2.58
CA LYS A 98 -19.20 1.56 -3.17
C LYS A 98 -18.62 0.89 -4.42
N ILE A 99 -17.33 0.53 -4.37
CA ILE A 99 -16.63 -0.11 -5.50
C ILE A 99 -17.12 -1.56 -5.66
N PRO A 100 -17.72 -1.93 -6.81
CA PRO A 100 -18.11 -3.30 -7.14
C PRO A 100 -16.91 -4.26 -7.11
N ASP A 101 -17.14 -5.51 -6.70
CA ASP A 101 -16.08 -6.51 -6.48
C ASP A 101 -15.14 -6.68 -7.68
N GLY A 102 -15.66 -6.63 -8.91
CA GLY A 102 -14.87 -6.78 -10.14
C GLY A 102 -13.86 -5.65 -10.40
N MET A 103 -14.03 -4.47 -9.79
CA MET A 103 -13.11 -3.33 -10.00
C MET A 103 -12.09 -3.16 -8.87
N ARG A 104 -12.30 -3.83 -7.72
CA ARG A 104 -11.38 -3.77 -6.58
C ARG A 104 -10.00 -4.31 -6.93
N HIS A 105 -9.93 -5.37 -7.74
CA HIS A 105 -8.65 -5.97 -8.15
C HIS A 105 -7.75 -4.96 -8.86
N ARG A 106 -8.31 -4.09 -9.71
CA ARG A 106 -7.55 -3.08 -10.42
C ARG A 106 -7.01 -1.99 -9.49
N VAL A 107 -7.82 -1.54 -8.53
CA VAL A 107 -7.35 -0.57 -7.52
C VAL A 107 -6.26 -1.19 -6.66
N LEU A 108 -6.45 -2.44 -6.23
CA LEU A 108 -5.47 -3.16 -5.43
C LEU A 108 -4.16 -3.41 -6.18
N TYR A 109 -4.23 -3.74 -7.48
CA TYR A 109 -3.05 -3.95 -8.31
C TYR A 109 -2.19 -2.67 -8.40
N TRP A 110 -2.81 -1.54 -8.78
CA TRP A 110 -2.09 -0.27 -8.84
C TRP A 110 -1.64 0.19 -7.45
N GLY A 111 -2.48 -0.05 -6.44
CA GLY A 111 -2.20 0.15 -5.02
C GLY A 111 -0.94 -0.55 -4.54
N ILE A 112 -0.80 -1.85 -4.84
CA ILE A 112 0.37 -2.65 -4.44
C ILE A 112 1.63 -2.15 -5.16
N VAL A 113 1.52 -1.80 -6.45
CA VAL A 113 2.67 -1.27 -7.21
C VAL A 113 3.13 0.06 -6.62
N GLY A 114 2.21 0.99 -6.34
CA GLY A 114 2.55 2.26 -5.71
C GLY A 114 3.10 2.07 -4.30
N ALA A 115 2.47 1.22 -3.49
CA ALA A 115 2.93 0.81 -2.16
C ALA A 115 4.38 0.32 -2.17
N ILE A 116 4.74 -0.59 -3.07
CA ILE A 116 6.13 -1.08 -3.19
C ILE A 116 7.09 0.08 -3.49
N VAL A 117 6.74 0.97 -4.42
CA VAL A 117 7.58 2.11 -4.80
C VAL A 117 7.73 3.07 -3.62
N PHE A 118 6.64 3.47 -2.97
CA PHE A 118 6.68 4.37 -1.82
C PHE A 118 7.40 3.76 -0.64
N ARG A 119 7.25 2.45 -0.40
CA ARG A 119 7.98 1.74 0.65
C ARG A 119 9.49 1.74 0.38
N LEU A 120 9.92 1.50 -0.86
CA LEU A 120 11.34 1.59 -1.23
C LEU A 120 11.90 3.01 -1.03
N VAL A 121 11.14 4.03 -1.42
CA VAL A 121 11.50 5.44 -1.18
C VAL A 121 11.59 5.73 0.32
N PHE A 122 10.61 5.29 1.11
CA PHE A 122 10.56 5.53 2.55
C PHE A 122 11.71 4.84 3.29
N VAL A 123 12.03 3.60 2.92
CA VAL A 123 13.19 2.86 3.45
C VAL A 123 14.50 3.56 3.07
N ALA A 124 14.66 4.01 1.82
CA ALA A 124 15.86 4.71 1.38
C ALA A 124 16.05 6.06 2.11
N ILE A 125 14.96 6.80 2.32
CA ILE A 125 14.99 8.06 3.08
C ILE A 125 15.24 7.78 4.56
N GLY A 126 14.56 6.80 5.15
CA GLY A 126 14.68 6.43 6.56
C GLY A 126 16.10 5.98 6.92
N THR A 127 16.69 5.11 6.12
CA THR A 127 18.10 4.69 6.28
C THR A 127 19.06 5.88 6.15
N GLY A 128 18.84 6.77 5.18
CA GLY A 128 19.63 8.00 5.02
C GLY A 128 19.51 8.96 6.20
N LEU A 129 18.31 9.10 6.78
CA LEU A 129 18.05 9.92 7.96
C LEU A 129 18.75 9.37 9.21
N LEU A 130 18.74 8.05 9.40
CA LEU A 130 19.42 7.41 10.52
C LEU A 130 20.95 7.58 10.45
N ALA A 131 21.52 7.73 9.25
CA ALA A 131 22.93 8.04 9.07
C ALA A 131 23.34 9.44 9.55
N LEU A 132 22.39 10.35 9.79
CA LEU A 132 22.65 11.71 10.29
C LEU A 132 22.97 11.76 11.80
N GLY A 133 22.80 10.63 12.50
CA GLY A 133 23.24 10.43 13.87
C GLY A 133 22.12 10.18 14.88
N PRO A 134 22.47 9.83 16.14
CA PRO A 134 21.51 9.31 17.13
C PRO A 134 20.39 10.28 17.51
N TRP A 135 20.60 11.59 17.36
CA TRP A 135 19.56 12.59 17.61
C TRP A 135 18.36 12.44 16.67
N VAL A 136 18.59 12.02 15.42
CA VAL A 136 17.51 11.79 14.44
C VAL A 136 16.73 10.54 14.81
N GLU A 137 17.41 9.47 15.26
CA GLU A 137 16.77 8.24 15.75
C GLU A 137 15.85 8.53 16.95
N ILE A 138 16.32 9.32 17.93
CA ILE A 138 15.52 9.72 19.10
C ILE A 138 14.31 10.57 18.69
N ALA A 139 14.49 11.52 17.78
CA ALA A 139 13.39 12.33 17.27
C ALA A 139 12.35 11.48 16.54
N PHE A 140 12.82 10.51 15.74
CA PHE A 140 11.98 9.60 14.99
C PHE A 140 11.18 8.67 15.93
N ALA A 141 11.85 8.08 16.93
CA ALA A 141 11.20 7.30 17.98
C ALA A 141 10.17 8.11 18.78
N ALA A 142 10.45 9.38 19.07
CA ALA A 142 9.51 10.27 19.76
C ALA A 142 8.26 10.57 18.91
N ILE A 143 8.41 10.73 17.59
CA ILE A 143 7.28 10.92 16.66
C ILE A 143 6.41 9.66 16.62
N ILE A 144 7.00 8.46 16.49
CA ILE A 144 6.25 7.19 16.52
C ILE A 144 5.53 7.01 17.86
N ALA A 145 6.21 7.29 18.97
CA ALA A 145 5.61 7.19 20.30
C ALA A 145 4.43 8.16 20.45
N TRP A 146 4.55 9.39 19.93
CA TRP A 146 3.45 10.34 19.89
C TRP A 146 2.28 9.76 19.07
N THR A 147 2.52 9.30 17.84
CA THR A 147 1.45 8.78 16.97
C THR A 147 0.75 7.58 17.60
N ALA A 148 1.50 6.64 18.20
CA ALA A 148 0.94 5.51 18.93
C ALA A 148 0.05 5.97 20.11
N VAL A 149 0.51 6.95 20.91
CA VAL A 149 -0.30 7.51 22.02
C VAL A 149 -1.53 8.26 21.51
N MET A 150 -1.43 8.98 20.39
CA MET A 150 -2.57 9.67 19.78
C MET A 150 -3.62 8.67 19.28
N MET A 151 -3.19 7.56 18.68
CA MET A 151 -4.08 6.47 18.26
C MET A 151 -4.78 5.85 19.47
N LEU A 152 -4.03 5.47 20.52
CA LEU A 152 -4.60 4.90 21.75
C LEU A 152 -5.58 5.84 22.47
N ARG A 153 -5.35 7.15 22.40
CA ARG A 153 -6.26 8.16 22.97
C ARG A 153 -7.47 8.45 22.08
N SER A 154 -7.40 8.14 20.80
CA SER A 154 -8.52 8.30 19.86
C SER A 154 -9.43 7.06 19.81
N SER A 155 -8.96 5.90 20.28
CA SER A 155 -9.76 4.66 20.40
C SER A 155 -10.70 4.60 21.62
N GLY A 156 -10.97 5.74 22.27
CA GLY A 156 -11.72 5.82 23.53
C GLY A 156 -13.12 6.41 23.43
N ASP A 157 -13.65 6.66 22.24
CA ASP A 157 -14.99 7.26 22.01
C ASP A 157 -15.82 6.40 21.03
N ASP A 158 -15.87 5.09 21.27
CA ASP A 158 -16.72 4.17 20.51
C ASP A 158 -18.13 4.13 21.13
N ASP A 159 -19.04 4.95 20.60
CA ASP A 159 -20.49 4.64 20.60
C ASP A 159 -21.30 5.50 19.62
N LYS A 160 -20.75 5.82 18.44
CA LYS A 160 -21.52 6.33 17.31
C LYS A 160 -21.00 5.68 16.04
N GLU A 161 -21.91 5.17 15.22
CA GLU A 161 -21.65 4.79 13.84
C GLU A 161 -20.81 5.90 13.18
N GLU A 162 -19.50 5.68 13.07
CA GLU A 162 -18.59 6.73 12.60
C GLU A 162 -18.88 6.99 11.12
N ASP A 163 -19.57 8.09 10.88
CA ASP A 163 -19.73 8.65 9.55
C ASP A 163 -18.37 9.19 9.09
N TYR A 164 -17.52 8.29 8.57
CA TYR A 164 -16.17 8.57 8.05
C TYR A 164 -16.14 9.58 6.88
N SER A 165 -17.31 10.09 6.44
CA SER A 165 -17.46 11.18 5.46
C SER A 165 -16.77 12.49 5.87
N MET A 166 -16.40 12.65 7.14
CA MET A 166 -15.80 13.88 7.67
C MET A 166 -14.27 13.88 7.78
N HIS A 167 -13.60 12.76 7.46
CA HIS A 167 -12.15 12.63 7.64
C HIS A 167 -11.34 13.43 6.62
N ILE A 168 -10.10 13.82 6.99
CA ILE A 168 -9.14 14.60 6.19
C ILE A 168 -9.01 14.09 4.75
N ALA A 169 -9.12 12.77 4.55
CA ALA A 169 -9.09 12.13 3.24
C ALA A 169 -10.19 12.66 2.29
N TYR A 170 -11.44 12.82 2.74
CA TYR A 170 -12.52 13.34 1.90
C TYR A 170 -12.28 14.81 1.48
N ARG A 171 -11.85 15.66 2.42
CA ARG A 171 -11.58 17.09 2.14
C ARG A 171 -10.36 17.30 1.24
N LEU A 172 -9.30 16.52 1.43
CA LEU A 172 -8.10 16.63 0.61
C LEU A 172 -8.38 16.21 -0.84
N THR A 173 -9.20 15.17 -1.01
CA THR A 173 -9.53 14.62 -2.33
C THR A 173 -10.45 15.56 -3.13
N HIS A 174 -11.40 16.24 -2.48
CA HIS A 174 -12.28 17.22 -3.14
C HIS A 174 -11.60 18.56 -3.46
N LYS A 175 -10.43 18.84 -2.86
CA LYS A 175 -9.63 20.06 -3.11
C LYS A 175 -8.64 19.89 -4.28
N LEU A 176 -8.21 18.66 -4.56
CA LEU A 176 -7.17 18.37 -5.55
C LEU A 176 -7.71 18.06 -6.95
N PHE A 177 -8.93 17.54 -7.10
CA PHE A 177 -9.51 17.23 -8.41
C PHE A 177 -11.02 17.48 -8.48
N PRO A 178 -11.58 17.97 -9.62
CA PRO A 178 -13.02 17.93 -9.86
C PRO A 178 -13.47 16.46 -10.02
N VAL A 179 -14.18 15.97 -9.03
CA VAL A 179 -14.63 14.58 -8.92
C VAL A 179 -15.92 14.37 -9.71
N TRP A 180 -15.93 13.40 -10.62
CA TRP A 180 -17.18 12.96 -11.24
C TRP A 180 -17.91 11.99 -10.29
N PRO A 181 -19.21 12.18 -10.00
CA PRO A 181 -19.92 11.42 -8.96
C PRO A 181 -20.28 9.97 -9.34
N ARG A 182 -20.02 9.53 -10.58
CA ARG A 182 -20.37 8.17 -11.05
C ARG A 182 -19.14 7.37 -11.49
N LEU A 183 -19.16 6.06 -11.23
CA LEU A 183 -18.19 5.09 -11.75
C LEU A 183 -18.32 4.98 -13.27
N TRP A 184 -17.21 5.11 -14.00
CA TRP A 184 -17.18 5.02 -15.46
C TRP A 184 -16.48 3.75 -15.92
N GLY A 185 -17.11 2.60 -15.61
CA GLY A 185 -16.50 1.29 -15.82
C GLY A 185 -15.10 1.21 -15.21
N ASN A 186 -14.15 0.61 -15.94
CA ASN A 186 -12.78 0.37 -15.48
C ASN A 186 -11.81 1.57 -15.65
N ARG A 187 -12.25 2.78 -16.02
CA ARG A 187 -11.35 3.89 -16.36
C ARG A 187 -11.11 4.83 -15.17
N PHE A 188 -9.86 5.18 -14.92
CA PHE A 188 -9.47 6.13 -13.87
C PHE A 188 -9.79 7.59 -14.24
N PHE A 189 -9.69 7.93 -15.53
CA PHE A 189 -9.96 9.27 -16.04
C PHE A 189 -10.99 9.22 -17.17
N VAL A 190 -11.83 10.25 -17.25
CA VAL A 190 -12.83 10.42 -18.32
C VAL A 190 -12.67 11.81 -18.93
N ARG A 191 -12.69 11.90 -20.27
CA ARG A 191 -12.62 13.18 -20.99
C ARG A 191 -14.03 13.75 -21.21
N ARG A 192 -14.16 15.08 -21.24
CA ARG A 192 -15.45 15.78 -21.45
C ARG A 192 -16.19 15.30 -22.70
N THR A 193 -15.45 15.05 -23.79
CA THR A 193 -15.98 14.60 -25.08
C THR A 193 -16.63 13.21 -25.04
N GLU A 194 -16.31 12.38 -24.04
CA GLU A 194 -16.93 11.06 -23.84
C GLU A 194 -18.20 11.18 -22.99
N ILE A 195 -18.22 12.13 -22.04
CA ILE A 195 -19.39 12.45 -21.19
C ILE A 195 -20.50 13.09 -22.03
N GLU A 196 -20.16 13.94 -22.99
CA GLU A 196 -21.12 14.64 -23.88
C GLU A 196 -21.75 13.74 -24.95
N ARG A 197 -21.19 12.53 -25.20
CA ARG A 197 -21.67 11.59 -26.24
C ARG A 197 -22.66 10.56 -25.70
N GLU A 198 -22.87 10.47 -24.40
CA GLU A 198 -23.81 9.53 -23.79
C GLU A 198 -25.20 10.20 -23.66
N PRO A 199 -26.29 9.58 -24.12
CA PRO A 199 -27.59 10.25 -24.18
C PRO A 199 -28.21 10.42 -22.78
N ALA A 200 -28.34 11.68 -22.36
CA ALA A 200 -29.45 12.20 -21.57
C ALA A 200 -29.91 11.45 -20.30
N GLU A 201 -28.99 11.09 -19.39
CA GLU A 201 -29.33 10.82 -17.97
C GLU A 201 -28.48 11.63 -16.97
N ALA A 202 -27.56 12.46 -17.45
CA ALA A 202 -26.77 13.32 -16.58
C ALA A 202 -27.62 14.54 -16.17
N GLU A 203 -28.14 14.52 -14.93
CA GLU A 203 -28.74 15.71 -14.33
C GLU A 203 -27.82 16.92 -14.52
N SER A 204 -28.38 17.93 -15.19
CA SER A 204 -27.75 19.15 -15.71
C SER A 204 -27.15 20.10 -14.65
N GLY A 205 -26.84 19.62 -13.45
CA GLY A 205 -26.22 20.36 -12.35
C GLY A 205 -24.69 20.33 -12.36
N ALA A 206 -24.07 19.18 -12.68
CA ALA A 206 -22.61 19.01 -12.59
C ALA A 206 -21.82 19.63 -13.77
N LEU A 207 -22.47 19.81 -14.91
CA LEU A 207 -21.86 20.34 -16.14
C LEU A 207 -21.56 21.85 -16.09
N LYS A 208 -22.14 22.57 -15.11
CA LYS A 208 -22.00 24.03 -14.99
C LYS A 208 -20.73 24.51 -14.30
N LEU A 209 -19.91 23.63 -13.70
CA LEU A 209 -18.89 24.05 -12.75
C LEU A 209 -17.42 24.13 -13.23
N ALA A 210 -17.08 23.81 -14.48
CA ALA A 210 -15.64 23.76 -14.86
C ALA A 210 -15.30 24.33 -16.25
N SER A 211 -14.36 25.27 -16.23
CA SER A 211 -13.72 25.94 -17.37
C SER A 211 -12.86 24.97 -18.22
N LYS A 212 -12.37 25.47 -19.36
CA LYS A 212 -11.69 24.73 -20.44
C LYS A 212 -10.44 23.96 -19.96
N GLY A 213 -10.60 22.68 -19.60
CA GLY A 213 -9.53 21.70 -19.40
C GLY A 213 -10.11 20.30 -19.19
N ALA A 214 -9.89 19.38 -20.12
CA ALA A 214 -10.80 18.24 -20.40
C ALA A 214 -10.32 16.87 -19.86
N LEU A 215 -10.11 16.72 -18.55
CA LEU A 215 -9.93 15.41 -17.88
C LEU A 215 -10.60 15.44 -16.51
N PHE A 216 -11.54 14.51 -16.28
CA PHE A 216 -12.25 14.31 -15.02
C PHE A 216 -11.75 13.04 -14.33
N ALA A 217 -11.49 13.14 -13.03
CA ALA A 217 -11.15 11.99 -12.21
C ALA A 217 -12.43 11.22 -11.83
N THR A 218 -12.40 9.90 -11.96
CA THR A 218 -13.49 9.03 -11.53
C THR A 218 -13.37 8.67 -10.04
N PRO A 219 -14.46 8.22 -9.38
CA PRO A 219 -14.38 7.72 -8.01
C PRO A 219 -13.38 6.57 -7.84
N LEU A 220 -13.10 5.81 -8.91
CA LEU A 220 -12.11 4.74 -8.92
C LEU A 220 -10.67 5.27 -8.78
N PHE A 221 -10.35 6.42 -9.38
CA PHE A 221 -9.05 7.07 -9.23
C PHE A 221 -8.89 7.69 -7.84
N LEU A 222 -9.94 8.31 -7.33
CA LEU A 222 -9.96 8.81 -5.96
C LEU A 222 -9.74 7.68 -4.96
N CYS A 223 -10.42 6.56 -5.16
CA CYS A 223 -10.24 5.37 -4.35
C CYS A 223 -8.79 4.89 -4.36
N LEU A 224 -8.15 4.82 -5.54
CA LEU A 224 -6.73 4.50 -5.65
C LEU A 224 -5.84 5.48 -4.87
N VAL A 225 -6.05 6.78 -5.03
CA VAL A 225 -5.25 7.80 -4.32
C VAL A 225 -5.40 7.68 -2.81
N VAL A 226 -6.63 7.48 -2.31
CA VAL A 226 -6.87 7.30 -0.87
C VAL A 226 -6.20 6.01 -0.38
N THR A 227 -6.28 4.91 -1.14
CA THR A 227 -5.58 3.66 -0.84
C THR A 227 -4.06 3.85 -0.74
N GLU A 228 -3.46 4.57 -1.69
CA GLU A 228 -2.01 4.87 -1.69
C GLU A 228 -1.60 5.75 -0.51
N VAL A 229 -2.38 6.80 -0.21
CA VAL A 229 -2.09 7.66 0.95
C VAL A 229 -2.20 6.88 2.25
N SER A 230 -3.23 6.02 2.39
CA SER A 230 -3.36 5.13 3.53
C SER A 230 -2.17 4.17 3.65
N ASP A 231 -1.70 3.59 2.54
CA ASP A 231 -0.52 2.72 2.55
C ASP A 231 0.75 3.46 3.00
N VAL A 232 0.98 4.69 2.52
CA VAL A 232 2.10 5.53 2.97
C VAL A 232 2.02 5.81 4.48
N LEU A 233 0.81 6.05 5.00
CA LEU A 233 0.61 6.22 6.45
C LEU A 233 0.93 4.93 7.21
N PHE A 234 0.61 3.75 6.67
CA PHE A 234 1.02 2.46 7.27
C PHE A 234 2.51 2.18 7.14
N ALA A 235 3.15 2.59 6.04
CA ALA A 235 4.59 2.50 5.86
C ALA A 235 5.34 3.32 6.92
N PHE A 236 4.75 4.44 7.35
CA PHE A 236 5.30 5.28 8.41
C PHE A 236 5.37 4.59 9.77
N ASP A 237 4.47 3.65 10.07
CA ASP A 237 4.47 2.89 11.33
C ASP A 237 5.27 1.59 11.19
N SER A 238 5.09 0.88 10.07
CA SER A 238 5.67 -0.44 9.83
C SER A 238 7.18 -0.43 9.55
N VAL A 239 7.67 0.46 8.70
CA VAL A 239 9.10 0.48 8.31
C VAL A 239 10.03 0.76 9.50
N PRO A 240 9.75 1.75 10.36
CA PRO A 240 10.58 2.00 11.53
C PRO A 240 10.55 0.85 12.53
N ALA A 241 9.40 0.19 12.69
CA ALA A 241 9.28 -1.00 13.52
C ALA A 241 10.18 -2.14 12.99
N VAL A 242 10.19 -2.38 11.68
CA VAL A 242 11.08 -3.36 11.04
C VAL A 242 12.56 -2.99 11.22
N ILE A 243 12.93 -1.72 11.03
CA ILE A 243 14.31 -1.25 11.22
C ILE A 243 14.74 -1.42 12.69
N ALA A 244 13.87 -1.09 13.64
CA ALA A 244 14.16 -1.23 15.07
C ALA A 244 14.32 -2.70 15.52
N VAL A 245 13.54 -3.61 14.93
CA VAL A 245 13.64 -5.05 15.20
C VAL A 245 14.87 -5.67 14.54
N SER A 246 15.24 -5.22 13.34
CA SER A 246 16.40 -5.77 12.61
C SER A 246 17.75 -5.31 13.14
N ARG A 247 17.83 -4.15 13.81
CA ARG A 247 19.05 -3.58 14.46
C ARG A 247 20.31 -3.47 13.58
N GLU A 248 20.22 -3.81 12.29
CA GLU A 248 21.27 -3.65 11.31
C GLU A 248 20.89 -2.50 10.37
N PRO A 249 21.65 -1.38 10.36
CA PRO A 249 21.58 -0.50 9.21
C PRO A 249 22.09 -1.30 8.01
N LEU A 250 21.24 -1.42 6.98
CA LEU A 250 21.54 -2.08 5.71
C LEU A 250 22.90 -1.68 5.13
#